data_AF-A0A915HSW8-F1
#
_entry.id   AF-A0A915HSW8-F1
#
_cell.length_a   1.000
_cell.length_b   1.000
_cell.length_c   1.000
_cell.angle_alpha   90.00
_cell.angle_beta   90.00
_cell.angle_gamma   90.00
#
_symmetry.space_group_name_H-M   'P 1'
#
loop_
_entity.id
_entity.type
_entity.pdbx_description
1 polymer ?
#
loop_
_entity_poly.entity_id
_entity_poly.type
_entity_poly.pdbx_seq_one_letter_code
_entity_poly.pdbx_strand_id
1 'polypeptide(L)' 'VDDVQNWLINLDQKFCDLTHIFRQQEIDGQALLLLQEDHLAHQMGLKLGPVLKISAALKMLQAGSIVLL' A
#
# COMPACT_ATOMS: atom_id res chain seq x y z
N VAL A 1 -3.63 -1.60 11.47
CA VAL A 1 -3.90 -0.33 10.75
C VAL A 1 -2.73 0.64 10.86
N ASP A 2 -2.25 0.99 12.06
CA ASP A 2 -1.16 1.96 12.21
C ASP A 2 0.17 1.51 11.55
N ASP A 3 0.49 0.21 11.62
CA ASP A 3 1.66 -0.34 10.92
C ASP A 3 1.59 -0.16 9.40
N VAL A 4 0.39 -0.22 8.82
CA VAL A 4 0.18 0.00 7.37
C VAL A 4 0.42 1.46 7.01
N GLN A 5 0.05 2.39 7.88
CA GLN A 5 0.33 3.83 7.66
C GLN A 5 1.83 4.10 7.70
N ASN A 6 2.52 3.53 8.69
CA ASN A 6 3.97 3.64 8.80
C ASN A 6 4.65 3.02 7.58
N TRP A 7 4.19 1.86 7.11
CA TRP A 7 4.68 1.22 5.90
C TRP A 7 4.50 2.11 4.66
N LEU A 8 3.33 2.73 4.47
CA LEU A 8 3.09 3.66 3.35
C LEU A 8 4.02 4.88 3.39
N ILE A 9 4.17 5.51 4.55
CA ILE A 9 5.01 6.70 4.73
C ILE A 9 6.50 6.35 4.50
N ASN A 10 6.93 5.17 4.94
CA ASN A 10 8.30 4.68 4.71
C ASN A 10 8.55 4.32 3.23
N LEU A 11 7.51 3.94 2.48
CA LEU A 11 7.62 3.68 1.05
C LEU A 11 7.81 4.98 0.25
N ASP A 12 7.10 6.04 0.62
CA ASP A 12 7.30 7.40 0.10
C ASP A 12 6.69 8.40 1.09
N GLN A 13 7.48 9.36 1.58
CA GLN A 13 7.00 10.37 2.53
C GLN A 13 5.77 11.13 2.01
N LYS A 14 5.60 11.24 0.67
CA LYS A 14 4.45 11.88 0.03
C LYS A 14 3.15 11.09 0.19
N PHE A 15 3.21 9.84 0.64
CA PHE A 15 2.04 9.00 0.91
C PHE A 15 1.39 9.26 2.27
N CYS A 16 1.88 10.23 3.05
CA CYS A 16 1.21 10.70 4.26
C CYS A 16 -0.28 10.98 4.00
N ASP A 17 -0.60 11.65 2.88
CA ASP A 17 -1.98 11.97 2.50
C ASP A 17 -2.80 10.74 2.08
N LEU A 18 -2.19 9.59 1.80
CA LEU A 18 -2.91 8.36 1.43
C LEU A 18 -3.29 7.52 2.65
N THR A 19 -2.65 7.75 3.80
CA THR A 19 -2.87 6.95 5.02
C THR A 19 -4.32 6.95 5.51
N HIS A 20 -5.05 8.05 5.30
CA HIS A 20 -6.47 8.14 5.67
C HIS A 20 -7.35 7.21 4.85
N ILE A 21 -7.03 6.97 3.56
CA ILE A 21 -7.78 6.08 2.68
C ILE A 21 -7.66 4.64 3.17
N PHE A 22 -6.43 4.21 3.47
CA PHE A 22 -6.18 2.87 4.01
C PHE A 22 -6.82 2.67 5.38
N ARG A 23 -6.86 3.72 6.23
CA ARG A 23 -7.56 3.67 7.52
C ARG A 23 -9.08 3.57 7.35
N GLN A 24 -9.68 4.34 6.44
CA GLN A 24 -11.12 4.29 6.17
C GLN A 24 -11.57 2.93 5.61
N GLN A 25 -10.72 2.28 4.84
CA GLN A 25 -10.93 0.92 4.33
C GLN A 25 -10.51 -0.17 5.34
N GLU A 26 -10.13 0.22 6.56
CA GLU A 26 -9.71 -0.68 7.65
C GLU A 26 -8.59 -1.65 7.25
N ILE A 27 -7.68 -1.21 6.39
CA ILE A 27 -6.56 -2.04 5.93
C ILE A 27 -5.56 -2.23 7.08
N ASP A 28 -5.50 -3.46 7.59
CA ASP A 28 -4.44 -3.93 8.47
C ASP A 28 -3.36 -4.71 7.70
N GLY A 29 -2.39 -5.28 8.41
CA GLY A 29 -1.28 -6.00 7.77
C GLY A 29 -1.74 -7.25 6.99
N GLN A 30 -2.81 -7.92 7.41
CA GLN A 30 -3.31 -9.10 6.72
C GLN A 30 -4.10 -8.71 5.47
N ALA A 31 -4.98 -7.71 5.58
CA ALA A 31 -5.71 -7.16 4.44
C ALA A 31 -4.77 -6.55 3.39
N LEU A 32 -3.69 -5.90 3.84
CA LEU A 32 -2.65 -5.34 2.95
C LEU A 32 -2.08 -6.41 2.01
N LEU A 33 -1.82 -7.62 2.51
CA LEU A 33 -1.27 -8.73 1.72
C LEU A 33 -2.24 -9.27 0.66
N LEU A 34 -3.54 -8.96 0.78
CA LEU A 34 -4.57 -9.37 -0.18
C LEU A 34 -4.89 -8.30 -1.22
N LEU A 35 -4.31 -7.10 -1.09
CA LEU A 35 -4.52 -6.03 -2.05
C LEU A 35 -3.94 -6.38 -3.42
N GLN A 36 -4.72 -6.07 -4.45
CA GLN A 36 -4.35 -6.16 -5.85
C GLN A 36 -4.36 -4.75 -6.44
N GLU A 37 -3.73 -4.57 -7.60
CA GLU A 37 -3.66 -3.29 -8.30
C GLU A 37 -5.04 -2.67 -8.53
N ASP A 38 -6.04 -3.50 -8.85
CA ASP A 38 -7.43 -3.08 -9.08
C ASP A 38 -8.08 -2.45 -7.83
N HIS A 39 -7.81 -2.99 -6.65
CA HIS A 39 -8.31 -2.42 -5.39
C HIS A 39 -7.74 -1.01 -5.15
N LEU A 40 -6.45 -0.81 -5.46
CA LEU A 40 -5.78 0.48 -5.33
C LEU A 40 -6.32 1.50 -6.34
N ALA A 41 -6.41 1.10 -7.61
CA ALA A 41 -6.79 1.99 -8.70
C ALA A 41 -8.28 2.36 -8.68
N HIS A 42 -9.16 1.37 -8.49
CA HIS A 42 -10.60 1.56 -8.70
C HIS A 42 -11.38 1.65 -7.38
N GLN A 43 -11.11 0.77 -6.41
CA GLN A 43 -11.85 0.80 -5.14
C GLN A 43 -11.39 1.93 -4.22
N MET A 44 -10.08 2.20 -4.20
CA MET A 44 -9.47 3.27 -3.39
C MET A 44 -9.23 4.57 -4.19
N GLY A 45 -9.47 4.56 -5.50
CA GLY A 45 -9.37 5.75 -6.35
C GLY A 45 -7.97 6.36 -6.40
N LEU A 46 -6.92 5.57 -6.17
CA LEU A 46 -5.55 6.08 -6.16
C LEU A 46 -5.08 6.42 -7.58
N LYS A 47 -4.28 7.49 -7.69
CA LYS A 47 -3.68 7.89 -8.97
C LYS A 47 -2.63 6.86 -9.42
N LEU A 48 -2.38 6.81 -10.73
CA LEU A 48 -1.44 5.87 -11.36
C LEU A 48 -0.06 5.81 -10.67
N GLY A 49 0.53 6.96 -10.32
CA GLY A 49 1.83 7.01 -9.64
C GLY A 49 1.87 6.22 -8.33
N PRO A 50 1.01 6.55 -7.33
CA PRO A 50 0.83 5.75 -6.14
C PRO A 50 0.51 4.27 -6.39
N VAL A 51 -0.41 3.96 -7.30
CA VAL A 51 -0.79 2.58 -7.65
C VAL A 51 0.43 1.76 -8.05
N LEU A 52 1.24 2.26 -8.99
CA LEU A 52 2.41 1.53 -9.47
C LEU A 52 3.44 1.27 -8.36
N LYS A 53 3.69 2.27 -7.51
CA LYS A 53 4.67 2.15 -6.40
C LYS A 53 4.19 1.16 -5.33
N ILE A 54 2.94 1.28 -4.90
CA ILE A 54 2.37 0.42 -3.86
C ILE A 54 2.25 -1.01 -4.39
N SER A 55 1.77 -1.22 -5.61
CA SER A 55 1.68 -2.54 -6.23
C SER A 55 3.03 -3.24 -6.34
N ALA A 56 4.10 -2.52 -6.67
CA ALA A 56 5.45 -3.09 -6.70
C ALA A 56 5.91 -3.53 -5.29
N ALA A 57 5.72 -2.69 -4.28
CA ALA A 57 6.08 -3.00 -2.90
C ALA A 57 5.25 -4.17 -2.32
N LEU A 58 3.96 -4.25 -2.65
CA LEU A 58 3.09 -5.36 -2.27
C LEU A 58 3.56 -6.69 -2.85
N LYS A 59 3.94 -6.72 -4.14
CA LYS A 59 4.47 -7.93 -4.78
C LYS A 59 5.71 -8.47 -4.04
N MET A 60 6.60 -7.59 -3.62
CA MET A 60 7.79 -7.97 -2.84
C MET A 60 7.42 -8.50 -1.46
N LEU A 61 6.51 -7.80 -0.76
CA LEU A 61 6.02 -8.17 0.56
C LEU A 61 5.31 -9.54 0.55
N GLN A 62 4.45 -9.78 -0.45
CA GLN A 62 3.71 -11.03 -0.64
C GLN A 62 4.62 -12.21 -1.00
N ALA A 63 5.68 -11.97 -1.76
CA ALA A 63 6.67 -12.99 -2.11
C ALA A 63 7.57 -13.40 -0.92
N GLY A 64 7.37 -12.82 0.28
CA GLY A 64 8.26 -12.98 1.43
C GLY A 64 9.67 -12.45 1.16
N SER A 65 9.85 -11.72 0.06
CA SER A 65 11.14 -11.26 -0.46
C SER A 65 11.34 -9.82 -0.02
N ILE A 66 11.89 -9.62 1.19
CA ILE A 66 12.68 -8.41 1.46
C ILE A 66 13.98 -8.59 0.68
N VAL A 67 13.95 -8.33 -0.63
CA VAL A 67 15.18 -8.22 -1.41
C VAL A 67 15.47 -6.74 -1.55
N LEU A 68 16.49 -6.30 -0.81
CA LEU A 68 17.16 -5.02 -0.99
C LEU A 68 17.57 -4.89 -2.46
N LEU A 69 17.15 -3.78 -3.08
CA LEU A 69 17.65 -3.13 -4.30
C LEU A 69 18.32 -4.03 -5.36
#